data_AF-A0A2D7MGC4-F1
#
_entry.id   AF-A0A2D7MGC4-F1
#
_cell.length_a   1.000
_cell.length_b   1.000
_cell.length_c   1.000
_cell.angle_alpha   90.00
_cell.angle_beta   90.00
_cell.angle_gamma   90.00
#
_symmetry.space_group_name_H-M   'P 1'
#
loop_
_entity.id
_entity.type
_entity.pdbx_description
1 polymer ?
#
loop_
_entity_poly.entity_id
_entity_poly.type
_entity_poly.pdbx_seq_one_letter_code
_entity_poly.pdbx_strand_id
1 'polypeptide(L)' 'MLLDFNRIWAPYIYLYTIGGIAFLIGMYLIIKTRSLNLKKDHHKKWLVVLVVGFIYYASIHGFFILVAQQ' A
#
# COMPACT_ATOMS: atom_id res chain seq x y z
N MET A 1 -26.38 0.30 -14.57
CA MET A 1 -26.32 1.18 -13.38
C MET A 1 -24.89 1.67 -13.28
N LEU A 2 -24.64 2.96 -13.54
CA LEU A 2 -23.30 3.54 -13.37
C LEU A 2 -23.03 3.55 -11.87
N LEU A 3 -22.05 2.77 -11.41
CA LEU A 3 -21.67 2.76 -10.00
C LEU A 3 -21.06 4.12 -9.65
N ASP A 4 -21.64 4.80 -8.66
CA ASP A 4 -21.20 6.12 -8.23
C ASP A 4 -19.72 6.12 -7.79
N PHE A 5 -18.98 7.17 -8.17
CA PHE A 5 -17.59 7.39 -7.76
C PHE A 5 -17.40 7.20 -6.24
N ASN A 6 -18.35 7.70 -5.44
CA ASN A 6 -18.33 7.60 -3.98
C ASN A 6 -18.40 6.16 -3.45
N ARG A 7 -18.90 5.20 -4.23
CA ARG A 7 -19.00 3.79 -3.84
C ARG A 7 -17.77 2.98 -4.25
N ILE A 8 -16.99 3.46 -5.21
CA ILE A 8 -15.83 2.75 -5.78
C ILE A 8 -14.52 3.44 -5.40
N TRP A 9 -14.35 4.69 -5.83
CA TRP A 9 -13.08 5.39 -5.78
C TRP A 9 -12.85 6.05 -4.43
N ALA A 10 -13.87 6.61 -3.80
CA ALA A 10 -13.73 7.18 -2.46
C ALA A 10 -13.20 6.18 -1.41
N PRO A 11 -13.74 4.94 -1.27
CA PRO A 11 -13.18 3.97 -0.34
C PRO A 11 -11.80 3.46 -0.75
N TYR A 12 -11.52 3.30 -2.06
CA TYR A 12 -10.19 2.97 -2.55
C TYR A 12 -9.15 4.03 -2.16
N ILE A 13 -9.43 5.31 -2.44
CA ILE A 13 -8.55 6.43 -2.08
C ILE A 13 -8.39 6.49 -0.57
N TYR A 14 -9.46 6.37 0.20
CA TYR A 14 -9.38 6.37 1.67
C TYR A 14 -8.44 5.27 2.17
N LEU A 15 -8.61 4.04 1.69
CA LEU A 15 -7.80 2.90 2.10
C LEU A 15 -6.32 3.10 1.80
N TYR A 16 -5.96 3.52 0.59
CA TYR A 16 -4.55 3.63 0.21
C TYR A 16 -3.89 4.95 0.64
N THR A 17 -4.67 6.00 0.93
CA THR A 17 -4.13 7.25 1.48
C THR A 17 -4.00 7.16 3.00
N ILE A 18 -5.09 6.90 3.72
CA ILE A 18 -5.08 6.80 5.20
C ILE A 18 -4.33 5.55 5.64
N GLY A 19 -4.62 4.40 5.02
CA GLY A 19 -3.85 3.18 5.26
C GLY A 19 -2.40 3.31 4.80
N GLY A 20 -2.11 4.10 3.76
CA GLY A 20 -0.74 4.44 3.35
C GLY A 20 0.02 5.23 4.41
N ILE A 21 -0.63 6.22 5.04
CA ILE A 21 -0.04 6.97 6.16
C ILE A 21 0.26 6.02 7.33
N ALA A 22 -0.70 5.16 7.70
CA ALA A 22 -0.51 4.18 8.75
C ALA A 22 0.64 3.21 8.43
N PHE A 23 0.74 2.76 7.17
CA PHE A 23 1.84 1.93 6.68
C PHE A 23 3.18 2.65 6.83
N LEU A 24 3.29 3.92 6.41
CA LEU A 24 4.52 4.71 6.54
C LEU A 24 4.94 4.90 8.01
N ILE A 25 4.00 5.11 8.92
CA ILE A 25 4.28 5.16 10.36
C ILE A 25 4.84 3.82 10.83
N GLY A 26 4.23 2.70 10.43
CA GLY A 26 4.74 1.36 10.72
C GLY A 26 6.15 1.15 10.17
N MET A 27 6.41 1.56 8.93
CA MET A 27 7.73 1.49 8.29
C MET A 27 8.77 2.30 9.07
N TYR A 28 8.43 3.53 9.47
CA TYR A 28 9.30 4.35 10.31
C TYR A 28 9.61 3.65 11.63
N LEU A 29 8.61 3.08 12.30
CA LEU A 29 8.78 2.38 13.58
C LEU A 29 9.68 1.14 13.46
N ILE A 30 9.48 0.27 12.47
CA ILE A 30 10.30 -0.95 12.31
C ILE A 30 11.76 -0.61 11.99
N ILE A 31 12.01 0.48 11.27
CA ILE A 31 13.37 0.96 10.97
C ILE A 31 13.99 1.59 12.23
N LYS A 32 13.24 2.48 12.91
CA LYS A 32 13.69 3.20 14.11
C LYS A 32 14.07 2.26 15.25
N THR A 33 13.25 1.23 15.48
CA THR A 33 13.47 0.20 16.51
C THR A 33 14.51 -0.85 16.12
N ARG A 34 15.04 -0.78 14.88
CA ARG A 34 15.97 -1.77 14.30
C ARG A 34 15.40 -3.19 14.18
N SER A 35 14.08 -3.37 14.29
CA SER A 35 13.40 -4.61 13.91
C SER A 35 13.69 -4.94 12.44
N LEU A 36 13.63 -3.92 11.58
CA LEU A 36 14.19 -3.93 10.24
C LEU A 36 15.52 -3.16 10.23
N ASN A 37 16.64 -3.89 10.33
CA ASN A 37 17.96 -3.29 10.38
C ASN A 37 18.55 -3.09 8.97
N LEU A 38 18.62 -1.84 8.52
CA LEU A 38 19.18 -1.46 7.22
C LEU A 38 20.68 -1.76 7.04
N LYS A 39 21.41 -2.17 8.09
CA LYS A 39 22.79 -2.66 7.97
C LYS A 39 22.87 -4.10 7.44
N LYS A 40 21.78 -4.87 7.50
CA LYS A 40 21.72 -6.27 7.05
C LYS A 40 21.07 -6.33 5.66
N ASP A 41 21.76 -6.90 4.67
CA ASP A 41 21.26 -6.95 3.30
C ASP A 41 19.96 -7.76 3.15
N HIS A 42 19.78 -8.80 3.96
CA HIS A 42 18.52 -9.54 4.01
C HIS A 42 17.33 -8.65 4.45
N HIS A 43 17.53 -7.75 5.41
CA HIS A 43 16.46 -6.85 5.88
C HIS A 43 16.15 -5.75 4.85
N LYS A 44 17.15 -5.32 4.06
CA LYS A 44 16.91 -4.40 2.93
C LYS A 44 15.99 -5.03 1.87
N LYS A 45 16.15 -6.34 1.58
CA LYS A 45 15.22 -7.06 0.69
C LYS A 45 13.79 -7.01 1.23
N TRP A 46 13.61 -7.20 2.53
CA TRP A 46 12.29 -7.08 3.17
C TRP A 46 11.71 -5.67 3.07
N LEU A 47 12.54 -4.63 3.20
CA LEU A 47 12.08 -3.25 2.98
C LEU A 47 11.51 -3.07 1.57
N VAL A 48 12.23 -3.58 0.56
CA VAL A 48 11.79 -3.56 -0.84
C VAL A 48 10.50 -4.35 -1.00
N VAL A 49 10.40 -5.56 -0.45
CA VAL A 49 9.19 -6.39 -0.52
C VAL A 49 7.98 -5.69 0.09
N LEU A 50 8.14 -5.00 1.22
CA LEU A 50 7.04 -4.27 1.87
C LEU A 50 6.55 -3.10 1.01
N VAL A 51 7.46 -2.28 0.49
CA VAL A 51 7.10 -1.12 -0.33
C VAL A 51 6.52 -1.54 -1.68
N VAL A 52 7.19 -2.47 -2.37
CA VAL A 52 6.73 -3.00 -3.65
C VAL A 52 5.41 -3.73 -3.48
N GLY A 53 5.25 -4.52 -2.41
CA GLY A 53 4.00 -5.23 -2.10
C GLY A 53 2.82 -4.28 -1.90
N PHE A 54 3.02 -3.18 -1.16
CA PHE A 54 1.99 -2.15 -0.99
C PHE A 54 1.56 -1.53 -2.33
N ILE A 55 2.54 -1.09 -3.14
CA ILE A 55 2.28 -0.48 -4.45
C ILE A 55 1.62 -1.47 -5.40
N TYR A 56 2.16 -2.69 -5.48
CA TYR A 56 1.64 -3.76 -6.33
C TYR A 56 0.18 -4.08 -6.01
N TYR A 57 -0.15 -4.23 -4.73
CA TYR A 57 -1.52 -4.51 -4.30
C TYR A 57 -2.46 -3.34 -4.59
N ALA A 58 -2.03 -2.09 -4.36
CA ALA A 58 -2.79 -0.90 -4.73
C ALA A 58 -3.07 -0.86 -6.25
N SER A 59 -2.04 -1.08 -7.07
CA SER A 59 -2.17 -1.09 -8.53
C SER A 59 -3.11 -2.18 -9.03
N ILE A 60 -3.01 -3.41 -8.52
CA ILE A 60 -3.90 -4.50 -8.91
C ILE A 60 -5.34 -4.20 -8.51
N HIS A 61 -5.56 -3.71 -7.29
CA HIS A 61 -6.90 -3.37 -6.84
C HIS A 61 -7.51 -2.25 -7.70
N GLY A 62 -6.75 -1.19 -8.01
CA GLY A 62 -7.18 -0.13 -8.92
C GLY A 62 -7.42 -0.62 -10.34
N PHE A 63 -6.59 -1.53 -10.84
CA PHE A 63 -6.78 -2.16 -12.14
C PHE A 63 -8.10 -2.95 -12.21
N PHE A 64 -8.41 -3.75 -11.19
CA PHE A 64 -9.67 -4.48 -11.14
C PHE A 64 -10.90 -3.57 -10.99
N ILE A 65 -10.77 -2.43 -10.32
CA ILE A 65 -11.81 -1.39 -10.33
C ILE A 65 -12.09 -0.93 -11.77
N LEU A 66 -11.03 -0.62 -12.54
CA LEU A 66 -11.19 -0.17 -13.93
C LEU A 66 -11.78 -1.26 -14.83
N VAL A 67 -11.35 -2.51 -14.67
CA VAL A 67 -11.89 -3.66 -15.42
C VAL A 67 -13.37 -3.88 -15.09
N ALA A 68 -13.77 -3.73 -13.83
CA ALA A 68 -15.16 -3.90 -13.41
C ALA A 68 -16.08 -2.74 -13.84
N GLN A 69 -15.52 -1.60 -14.27
CA GLN A 69 -16.26 -0.43 -14.74
C GLN A 69 -16.61 -0.50 -16.24
N GLN A 70 -16.12 -1.51 -16.97
CA GLN A 70 -16.46 -1.80 -18.36
C GLN A 70 -17.74 -2.61 -18.46
#